data_AF-R5VG39-F1
#
_entry.id   AF-R5VG39-F1
#
_cell.length_a   1.000
_cell.length_b   1.000
_cell.length_c   1.000
_cell.angle_alpha   90.00
_cell.angle_beta   90.00
_cell.angle_gamma   90.00
#
_symmetry.space_group_name_H-M   'P 1'
#
loop_
_entity.id
_entity.type
_entity.pdbx_description
1 polymer ?
#
loop_
_entity_poly.entity_id
_entity_poly.type
_entity_poly.pdbx_seq_one_letter_code
_entity_poly.pdbx_strand_id
1 'polypeptide(L)'
;MMDITVLEPFTVLDVPSLSFQLFNRTLDQNSRIKTMKDKSIIIHRAQEGVFHFDGDPMMGGKDLKVEIIHQGLHVIAPICPKQMPSPPLNILQHFTDFIGRRPITSAIAQKHKQLLMLNHHILRRLSKK
;
A
#
# COMPACT_ATOMS: atom_id res chain seq x y z
N MET A 1 7.39 -12.09 16.91
CA MET A 1 8.63 -11.62 16.24
C MET A 1 8.29 -10.30 15.56
N MET A 2 9.29 -9.46 15.30
CA MET A 2 9.14 -8.16 14.65
C MET A 2 9.23 -8.38 13.16
N ASP A 3 8.27 -7.87 12.40
CA ASP A 3 8.37 -7.81 10.95
C ASP A 3 9.20 -6.59 10.56
N ILE A 4 10.31 -6.84 9.89
CA ILE A 4 11.28 -5.82 9.48
C ILE A 4 11.27 -5.78 7.96
N THR A 5 11.03 -4.59 7.40
CA THR A 5 10.98 -4.38 5.96
C THR A 5 12.00 -3.32 5.57
N VAL A 6 12.94 -3.69 4.72
CA VAL A 6 13.95 -2.78 4.17
C VAL A 6 13.64 -2.54 2.70
N LEU A 7 13.44 -1.28 2.35
CA LEU A 7 13.27 -0.85 0.96
C LEU A 7 14.63 -0.36 0.44
N GLU A 8 15.12 -1.00 -0.61
CA GLU A 8 16.31 -0.55 -1.32
C GLU A 8 16.05 0.79 -2.03
N PRO A 9 17.11 1.59 -2.28
CA PRO A 9 16.96 2.85 -2.98
C PRO A 9 16.17 2.71 -4.28
N PHE A 10 15.21 3.61 -4.48
CA PHE A 10 14.36 3.66 -5.66
C PHE A 10 14.42 5.05 -6.29
N THR A 11 14.06 5.13 -7.58
CA THR A 11 13.98 6.39 -8.31
C THR A 11 12.57 6.95 -8.27
N VAL A 12 12.42 8.25 -8.57
CA VAL A 12 11.09 8.91 -8.63
C VAL A 12 10.17 8.24 -9.66
N LEU A 13 10.73 7.65 -10.71
CA LEU A 13 9.96 6.92 -11.72
C LEU A 13 9.42 5.57 -11.21
N ASP A 14 10.04 5.00 -10.19
CA ASP A 14 9.59 3.74 -9.57
C ASP A 14 8.42 3.96 -8.58
N VAL A 15 8.23 5.20 -8.12
CA VAL A 15 7.24 5.58 -7.10
C VAL A 15 5.80 5.19 -7.47
N PRO A 16 5.30 5.42 -8.70
CA PRO A 16 3.93 5.04 -9.06
C PRO A 16 3.71 3.53 -8.95
N SER A 17 4.68 2.73 -9.39
CA SER A 17 4.62 1.27 -9.34
C SER A 17 4.66 0.77 -7.89
N LEU A 18 5.62 1.26 -7.10
CA LEU A 18 5.75 0.92 -5.68
C LEU A 18 4.49 1.31 -4.88
N SER A 19 3.93 2.49 -5.13
CA SER A 19 2.70 2.95 -4.49
C SER A 19 1.52 2.05 -4.85
N PHE A 20 1.37 1.67 -6.12
CA PHE A 20 0.32 0.74 -6.55
C PHE A 20 0.45 -0.63 -5.86
N GLN A 21 1.67 -1.15 -5.75
CA GLN A 21 1.97 -2.40 -5.05
C GLN A 21 1.66 -2.31 -3.54
N LEU A 22 1.95 -1.18 -2.90
CA LEU A 22 1.60 -0.92 -1.50
C LEU A 22 0.09 -0.99 -1.29
N PHE A 23 -0.70 -0.33 -2.15
CA PHE A 23 -2.15 -0.35 -2.03
C PHE A 23 -2.72 -1.75 -2.25
N ASN A 24 -2.20 -2.48 -3.23
CA ASN A 24 -2.65 -3.85 -3.54
C ASN A 24 -2.10 -4.92 -2.59
N ARG A 25 -1.29 -4.55 -1.59
CA ARG A 25 -0.61 -5.47 -0.67
C ARG A 25 0.27 -6.51 -1.38
N THR A 26 0.80 -6.19 -2.56
CA THR A 26 1.72 -7.05 -3.34
C THR A 26 3.16 -6.57 -3.24
N LEU A 27 3.50 -5.98 -2.09
CA LEU A 27 4.79 -5.32 -1.86
C LEU A 27 5.94 -6.32 -1.76
N ASP A 28 5.62 -7.50 -1.24
CA ASP A 28 6.49 -8.67 -1.08
C ASP A 28 7.00 -9.25 -2.40
N GLN A 29 6.36 -8.93 -3.53
CA GLN A 29 6.77 -9.39 -4.86
C GLN A 29 7.85 -8.50 -5.50
N ASN A 30 8.21 -7.37 -4.88
CA ASN A 30 9.21 -6.46 -5.41
C ASN A 30 10.62 -6.86 -4.94
N SER A 31 11.54 -7.10 -5.88
CA SER A 31 12.92 -7.51 -5.58
C SER A 31 13.72 -6.48 -4.76
N ARG A 32 13.30 -5.22 -4.75
CA ARG A 32 13.91 -4.15 -3.96
C ARG A 32 13.44 -4.13 -2.50
N ILE A 33 12.56 -5.05 -2.11
CA ILE A 33 11.97 -5.09 -0.77
C ILE A 33 12.41 -6.37 -0.10
N LYS A 34 13.16 -6.19 1.00
CA LYS A 34 13.67 -7.29 1.80
C LYS A 34 12.87 -7.34 3.09
N THR A 35 12.20 -8.46 3.32
CA THR A 35 11.46 -8.71 4.55
C THR A 35 12.21 -9.74 5.39
N MET A 36 12.23 -9.52 6.70
CA MET A 36 12.82 -10.43 7.66
C MET A 36 12.07 -10.37 8.97
N LYS A 37 12.23 -11.41 9.80
CA LYS A 37 11.62 -11.47 11.13
C LYS A 37 12.68 -11.71 12.18
N ASP A 38 12.75 -10.85 13.17
CA ASP A 38 13.67 -11.01 14.31
C ASP A 38 13.06 -10.45 15.60
N LYS A 39 13.67 -10.71 16.75
CA LYS A 39 13.28 -10.11 18.05
C LYS A 39 14.06 -8.84 18.35
N SER A 40 15.27 -8.69 17.80
CA SER A 40 16.12 -7.53 18.03
C SER A 40 16.87 -7.16 16.75
N ILE A 41 16.99 -5.86 16.48
CA ILE A 41 17.83 -5.33 15.39
C ILE A 41 18.64 -4.13 15.87
N ILE A 42 19.74 -3.89 15.18
CA ILE A 42 20.54 -2.68 15.31
C ILE A 42 20.62 -2.02 13.93
N ILE A 43 20.21 -0.77 13.85
CA ILE A 43 20.26 0.03 12.62
C ILE A 43 21.44 1.00 12.76
N HIS A 44 22.46 0.79 11.94
CA HIS A 44 23.62 1.68 11.84
C HIS A 44 23.38 2.69 10.72
N ARG A 45 23.26 3.98 11.07
CA ARG A 45 23.06 5.06 10.11
C ARG A 45 24.39 5.77 9.81
N ALA A 46 24.48 6.42 8.67
CA ALA A 46 25.67 7.22 8.32
C ALA A 46 25.85 8.39 9.31
N GLN A 47 24.74 9.04 9.68
CA GLN A 47 24.68 10.17 10.59
C GLN A 47 23.43 10.08 11.46
N GLU A 48 23.43 10.80 12.58
CA GLU A 48 22.24 11.02 13.39
C GLU A 48 21.17 11.80 12.63
N GLY A 49 19.92 11.73 13.09
CA GLY A 49 18.81 12.42 12.43
C GLY A 49 17.43 11.92 12.84
N VAL A 50 16.43 12.58 12.26
CA VAL A 50 15.01 12.34 12.57
C VAL A 50 14.53 11.01 12.01
N PHE A 51 13.68 10.34 12.78
CA PHE A 51 12.86 9.21 12.34
C PHE A 51 11.48 9.28 12.99
N HIS A 52 10.55 8.45 12.55
CA HIS A 52 9.20 8.40 13.14
C HIS A 52 9.09 7.23 14.11
N PHE A 53 8.52 7.49 15.28
CA PHE A 53 8.12 6.48 16.26
C PHE A 53 6.63 6.64 16.52
N ASP A 54 5.83 5.62 16.21
CA ASP A 54 4.36 5.66 16.30
C ASP A 54 3.70 6.85 15.58
N GLY A 55 4.34 7.35 14.51
CA GLY A 55 3.86 8.49 13.73
C GLY A 55 4.44 9.85 14.16
N ASP A 56 5.06 9.93 15.34
CA ASP A 56 5.66 11.18 15.83
C ASP A 56 7.15 11.28 15.44
N PRO A 57 7.63 12.49 15.06
CA PRO A 57 9.04 12.69 14.74
C PRO A 57 9.90 12.69 16.01
N MET A 58 11.01 11.95 15.98
CA MET A 58 11.96 11.87 17.07
C MET A 58 13.40 11.97 16.55
N MET A 59 14.27 12.65 17.30
CA MET A 59 15.71 12.66 17.04
C MET A 59 16.34 11.36 17.52
N GLY A 60 17.03 10.65 16.62
CA GLY A 60 17.79 9.46 16.96
C GLY A 60 19.29 9.67 16.78
N GLY A 61 20.08 8.93 17.56
CA GLY A 61 21.53 8.84 17.37
C GLY A 61 21.92 8.01 16.14
N LYS A 62 23.22 7.87 15.89
CA LYS A 62 23.75 7.12 14.75
C LYS A 62 23.29 5.65 14.74
N ASP A 63 23.27 5.03 15.91
CA ASP A 63 22.89 3.63 16.09
C ASP A 63 21.54 3.55 16.80
N LEU A 64 20.59 2.80 16.23
CA LEU A 64 19.28 2.58 16.83
C LEU A 64 19.11 1.10 17.14
N LYS A 65 18.92 0.78 18.42
CA LYS A 65 18.57 -0.57 18.87
C LYS A 65 17.05 -0.68 19.00
N VAL A 66 16.46 -1.64 18.32
CA VAL A 66 15.02 -1.93 18.40
C VAL A 66 14.84 -3.37 18.83
N GLU A 67 14.04 -3.60 19.87
CA GLU A 67 13.85 -4.91 20.48
C GLU A 67 12.39 -5.13 20.85
N ILE A 68 11.90 -6.35 20.66
CA ILE A 68 10.59 -6.77 21.14
C ILE A 68 10.69 -7.20 22.60
N ILE A 69 9.90 -6.55 23.43
CA ILE A 69 9.60 -7.01 24.78
C ILE A 69 8.39 -7.95 24.71
N HIS A 70 8.64 -9.26 24.81
CA HIS A 70 7.57 -10.25 24.76
C HIS A 70 6.60 -10.07 25.92
N GLN A 71 5.30 -10.01 25.64
CA GLN A 71 4.25 -9.77 26.64
C GLN A 71 4.49 -8.51 27.49
N GLY A 72 5.10 -7.47 26.90
CA GLY A 72 5.44 -6.24 27.64
C GLY A 72 4.23 -5.46 28.19
N LEU A 73 3.01 -5.76 27.75
CA LEU A 73 1.78 -5.11 28.19
C LEU A 73 0.66 -6.13 28.44
N HIS A 74 -0.10 -5.90 29.51
CA HIS A 74 -1.33 -6.63 29.79
C HIS A 74 -2.50 -5.80 29.25
N VAL A 75 -3.13 -6.29 28.18
CA VAL A 75 -4.19 -5.58 27.46
C VAL A 75 -5.52 -6.31 27.56
N ILE A 76 -6.61 -5.56 27.75
CA ILE A 76 -7.98 -6.05 27.66
C ILE A 76 -8.39 -6.00 26.19
N ALA A 77 -8.72 -7.14 25.61
CA ALA A 77 -9.18 -7.25 24.22
C ALA A 77 -10.57 -7.88 24.18
N PRO A 78 -11.43 -7.46 23.21
CA PRO A 78 -12.71 -8.12 23.00
C PRO A 78 -12.50 -9.58 22.56
N ILE A 79 -13.47 -10.44 22.87
CA ILE A 79 -13.46 -11.82 22.40
C ILE A 79 -13.76 -11.79 20.90
N CYS A 80 -12.72 -11.82 20.07
CA CYS A 80 -12.87 -11.88 18.63
C CYS A 80 -13.32 -13.30 18.21
N PRO A 81 -14.48 -13.47 17.54
CA PRO A 81 -14.82 -14.73 16.91
C PRO A 81 -13.77 -15.05 15.83
N LYS A 82 -13.32 -16.30 15.76
CA LYS A 82 -12.41 -16.76 14.71
C LYS A 82 -13.12 -16.59 13.36
N GLN A 83 -12.56 -15.71 12.52
CA GLN A 83 -12.92 -15.46 11.11
C GLN A 83 -14.13 -14.53 10.91
N MET A 84 -13.85 -13.24 10.83
CA MET A 84 -14.65 -12.34 10.00
C MET A 84 -13.90 -12.20 8.67
N PRO A 85 -14.47 -12.61 7.52
CA PRO A 85 -13.83 -12.38 6.23
C PRO A 85 -13.67 -10.87 6.07
N SER A 86 -12.44 -10.39 5.94
CA SER A 86 -12.22 -9.00 5.53
C SER A 86 -12.86 -8.82 4.16
N PRO A 87 -13.73 -7.81 3.96
CA PRO A 87 -14.25 -7.53 2.63
C PRO A 87 -13.08 -7.32 1.65
N PRO A 88 -13.19 -7.79 0.41
CA PRO A 88 -12.14 -7.59 -0.58
C PRO A 88 -11.89 -6.10 -0.74
N LEU A 89 -10.62 -5.70 -0.60
CA LEU A 89 -10.21 -4.30 -0.66
C LEU A 89 -10.28 -3.84 -2.13
N ASN A 90 -11.39 -3.22 -2.54
CA ASN A 90 -11.57 -2.70 -3.91
C ASN A 90 -10.92 -1.32 -4.04
N ILE A 91 -9.62 -1.32 -4.29
CA ILE A 91 -8.76 -0.13 -4.29
C ILE A 91 -9.20 0.91 -5.30
N LEU A 92 -9.69 0.47 -6.48
CA LEU A 92 -10.23 1.39 -7.49
C LEU A 92 -11.37 2.24 -6.94
N GLN A 93 -12.26 1.64 -6.15
CA GLN A 93 -13.38 2.35 -5.52
C GLN A 93 -12.88 3.40 -4.52
N HIS A 94 -11.90 3.05 -3.67
CA HIS A 94 -11.32 3.98 -2.71
C HIS A 94 -10.56 5.14 -3.39
N PHE A 95 -9.84 4.86 -4.49
CA PHE A 95 -9.21 5.91 -5.30
C PHE A 95 -10.24 6.81 -5.98
N THR A 96 -11.31 6.24 -6.54
CA THR A 96 -12.38 7.05 -7.13
C THR A 96 -13.11 7.88 -6.09
N ASP A 97 -13.27 7.40 -4.87
CA ASP A 97 -13.89 8.17 -3.78
C ASP A 97 -12.96 9.28 -3.28
N PHE A 98 -11.65 9.00 -3.17
CA PHE A 98 -10.64 9.98 -2.79
C PHE A 98 -10.49 11.11 -3.82
N ILE A 99 -10.44 10.77 -5.11
CA ILE A 99 -10.35 11.72 -6.22
C ILE A 99 -11.72 12.34 -6.58
N GLY A 100 -12.80 11.64 -6.25
CA GLY A 100 -14.21 11.93 -6.60
C GLY A 100 -14.84 13.09 -5.85
N ARG A 101 -14.09 13.86 -5.06
CA ARG A 101 -14.53 15.17 -4.55
C ARG A 101 -14.68 16.24 -5.65
N ARG A 102 -14.64 15.88 -6.94
CA ARG A 102 -14.97 16.73 -8.09
C ARG A 102 -15.97 16.02 -9.02
N PRO A 103 -16.92 16.74 -9.68
CA PRO A 103 -18.08 16.19 -10.40
C PRO A 103 -17.75 15.48 -11.73
N ILE A 104 -16.56 14.91 -11.88
CA ILE A 104 -16.00 14.38 -13.12
C ILE A 104 -16.51 12.96 -13.43
N THR A 105 -17.07 12.27 -12.44
CA THR A 105 -17.48 10.85 -12.52
C THR A 105 -18.65 10.60 -13.49
N SER A 106 -19.64 11.49 -13.56
CA SER A 106 -20.77 11.35 -14.49
C SER A 106 -20.33 11.47 -15.95
N ALA A 107 -19.39 12.38 -16.23
CA ALA A 107 -18.85 12.60 -17.57
C ALA A 107 -17.99 11.41 -18.03
N ILE A 108 -17.16 10.83 -17.14
CA ILE A 108 -16.35 9.65 -17.46
C ILE A 108 -17.22 8.42 -17.71
N ALA A 109 -18.24 8.19 -16.88
CA ALA A 109 -19.17 7.07 -17.06
C ALA A 109 -19.96 7.19 -18.38
N GLN A 110 -20.42 8.39 -18.74
CA GLN A 110 -21.05 8.64 -20.04
C GLN A 110 -20.10 8.42 -21.21
N LYS A 111 -18.86 8.92 -21.12
CA LYS A 111 -17.84 8.72 -22.16
C LYS A 111 -17.50 7.25 -22.35
N HIS A 112 -17.39 6.49 -21.26
CA HIS A 112 -17.14 5.05 -21.32
C HIS A 112 -18.28 4.28 -22.01
N LYS A 113 -19.54 4.63 -21.71
CA LYS A 113 -20.71 4.04 -22.38
C LYS A 113 -20.75 4.36 -23.89
N GLN A 114 -20.39 5.58 -24.27
CA GLN A 114 -20.30 5.98 -25.68
C GLN A 114 -19.19 5.22 -26.42
N LEU A 115 -18.04 5.00 -25.77
CA LEU A 115 -16.90 4.30 -26.36
C LEU A 115 -17.17 2.80 -26.55
N LEU A 116 -17.87 2.17 -25.60
CA LEU A 116 -18.35 0.78 -25.72
C LEU A 116 -19.35 0.61 -26.88
N MET A 117 -20.30 1.54 -27.03
CA MET A 117 -21.24 1.55 -28.16
C MET A 117 -20.51 1.69 -29.50
N LEU A 118 -19.48 2.53 -29.56
CA LEU A 118 -18.67 2.73 -30.76
C LEU A 118 -17.87 1.48 -31.11
N ASN A 119 -17.20 0.85 -30.14
CA ASN A 119 -16.49 -0.42 -30.33
C ASN A 119 -17.43 -1.52 -30.84
N HIS A 120 -18.61 -1.65 -30.24
CA HIS A 120 -19.61 -2.63 -30.68
C HIS A 120 -20.08 -2.38 -32.12
N HIS A 121 -20.22 -1.12 -32.51
CA HIS A 121 -20.60 -0.74 -33.87
C HIS A 121 -19.49 -1.07 -34.88
N ILE A 122 -18.23 -0.78 -34.53
CA ILE A 122 -17.06 -1.10 -35.38
C ILE A 122 -16.93 -2.62 -35.56
N LEU A 123 -17.03 -3.39 -34.47
CA LEU A 123 -16.97 -4.85 -34.52
C LEU A 123 -18.09 -5.46 -35.39
N ARG A 124 -19.32 -4.92 -35.29
CA ARG A 124 -20.43 -5.34 -36.17
C ARG A 124 -20.21 -5.01 -37.65
N ARG A 125 -19.50 -3.93 -37.96
CA ARG A 125 -19.17 -3.58 -39.35
C ARG A 125 -18.04 -4.45 -39.91
N LEU A 126 -17.04 -4.74 -39.10
CA LEU A 126 -15.93 -5.63 -39.47
C LEU A 126 -16.39 -7.10 -39.61
N SER A 127 -17.39 -7.53 -38.85
CA SER A 127 -18.00 -8.86 -38.93
C SER A 127 -18.93 -9.07 -40.13
N LYS A 128 -19.33 -8.00 -40.84
CA LYS A 128 -20.26 -8.06 -42.00
C LYS A 128 -19.54 -7.97 -43.35
N LYS A 129 -18.22 -8.16 -43.37
CA LYS A 129 -17.39 -8.25 -44.56
C LYS A 129 -16.78 -9.64 -44.64
#